data_AF-A0A946FY05-F1
#
_entry.id   AF-A0A946FY05-F1
#
_cell.length_a   1.000
_cell.length_b   1.000
_cell.length_c   1.000
_cell.angle_alpha   90.00
_cell.angle_beta   90.00
_cell.angle_gamma   90.00
#
_symmetry.space_group_name_H-M   'P 1'
#
loop_
_entity.id
_entity.type
_entity.pdbx_description
1 polymer ?
#
loop_
_entity_poly.entity_id
_entity_poly.type
_entity_poly.pdbx_seq_one_letter_code
_entity_poly.pdbx_strand_id
1 'polypeptide(L)' 'MKKDSEQNEIIPIFPLPATVFYPGTPLPLHIFEPRYRQMTADALNGKRKIGMVLL' A
#
# COMPACT_ATOMS: atom_id res chain seq x y z
N MET A 1 -11.48 24.15 -1.04
CA MET A 1 -11.37 23.83 0.41
C MET A 1 -12.19 22.59 0.72
N LYS A 2 -11.58 21.39 0.64
CA LYS A 2 -12.02 20.24 1.45
C LYS A 2 -10.88 19.97 2.40
N LYS A 3 -11.08 20.39 3.65
CA LYS A 3 -10.16 20.18 4.75
C LYS A 3 -10.46 18.75 5.21
N ASP A 4 -9.94 17.78 4.48
CA ASP A 4 -10.12 16.38 4.83
C ASP A 4 -9.37 16.18 6.15
N SER A 5 -10.19 15.91 7.16
CA SER A 5 -9.86 15.79 8.56
C SER A 5 -8.60 14.94 8.75
N GLU A 6 -7.67 15.42 9.60
CA GLU A 6 -6.57 14.62 10.14
C GLU A 6 -7.15 13.43 10.92
N GLN A 7 -7.55 12.39 10.21
CA GLN A 7 -7.89 11.11 10.79
C GLN A 7 -6.63 10.27 10.69
N ASN A 8 -6.16 9.81 11.85
CA ASN A 8 -5.05 8.89 12.00
C ASN A 8 -5.39 7.55 11.31
N GLU A 9 -5.35 7.52 9.97
CA GLU A 9 -5.60 6.34 9.16
C GLU A 9 -4.37 5.45 9.21
N ILE A 10 -4.52 4.26 9.80
CA ILE A 10 -3.50 3.22 9.74
C ILE A 10 -3.45 2.71 8.30
N ILE A 11 -2.34 2.98 7.62
CA ILE A 11 -2.08 2.52 6.25
C ILE A 11 -1.04 1.38 6.32
N PRO A 12 -1.35 0.19 5.78
CA PRO A 12 -0.36 -0.88 5.71
C PRO A 12 0.77 -0.49 4.76
N ILE A 13 2.02 -0.70 5.18
CA ILE A 13 3.21 -0.35 4.40
C ILE A 13 3.81 -1.61 3.78
N PHE A 14 3.94 -1.59 2.46
CA PHE A 14 4.64 -2.61 1.70
C PHE A 14 6.06 -2.10 1.35
N PRO A 15 7.12 -2.78 1.81
CA PRO A 15 8.48 -2.38 1.49
C PRO A 15 8.85 -2.81 0.07
N LEU A 16 9.36 -1.87 -0.72
CA LEU A 16 9.91 -2.09 -2.05
C LEU A 16 11.42 -1.83 -2.00
N PRO A 17 12.28 -2.86 -2.00
CA PRO A 17 13.72 -2.68 -1.83
C PRO A 17 14.45 -2.06 -3.03
N ALA A 18 13.83 -2.01 -4.21
CA ALA A 18 14.52 -1.56 -5.43
C ALA A 18 13.61 -0.92 -6.49
N THR A 19 12.42 -0.43 -6.10
CA THR A 19 11.41 0.01 -7.07
C THR A 19 10.90 1.41 -6.78
N VAL A 20 11.08 2.33 -7.73
CA VAL A 20 10.45 3.64 -7.78
C VAL A 20 9.38 3.62 -8.86
N PHE A 21 8.22 4.19 -8.58
CA PHE A 21 7.11 4.29 -9.52
C PHE A 21 6.42 5.65 -9.38
N TYR A 22 5.65 6.04 -10.39
CA TYR A 22 4.95 7.32 -10.41
C TYR A 22 3.46 7.15 -10.11
N PRO A 23 2.78 8.18 -9.59
CA PRO A 23 1.33 8.14 -9.43
C PRO A 23 0.63 7.78 -10.75
N GLY A 24 -0.33 6.86 -10.69
CA GLY A 24 -1.10 6.42 -11.86
C GLY A 24 -0.42 5.37 -12.75
N THR A 25 0.83 4.96 -12.45
CA THR A 25 1.47 3.86 -13.19
C THR A 25 1.08 2.50 -12.60
N PRO A 26 0.67 1.52 -13.41
CA PRO A 26 0.46 0.16 -12.93
C PRO A 26 1.80 -0.47 -12.52
N LEU A 27 1.87 -0.98 -11.29
CA LEU A 27 3.04 -1.71 -10.79
C LEU A 27 2.67 -3.18 -10.58
N PRO A 28 3.07 -4.11 -11.47
CA PRO A 28 2.85 -5.52 -11.25
C PRO A 28 3.74 -6.02 -10.11
N LEU A 29 3.13 -6.48 -9.02
CA LEU A 29 3.84 -7.05 -7.87
C LEU A 29 3.55 -8.53 -7.75
N HIS A 30 4.61 -9.32 -7.56
CA HIS A 30 4.47 -10.72 -7.23
C HIS A 30 4.51 -10.91 -5.71
N ILE A 31 3.34 -11.09 -5.09
CA ILE A 31 3.17 -11.21 -3.65
C ILE A 31 3.10 -12.68 -3.25
N PHE A 32 4.26 -13.28 -2.95
CA PHE A 32 4.35 -14.71 -2.63
C PHE A 32 4.48 -14.99 -1.13
N GLU A 33 5.15 -14.12 -0.36
CA GLU A 33 5.35 -14.37 1.06
C GLU A 33 4.01 -14.36 1.83
N PRO A 34 3.75 -15.36 2.71
CA PRO A 34 2.48 -15.48 3.41
C PRO A 34 2.06 -14.22 4.18
N ARG A 35 3.00 -13.54 4.84
CA ARG A 35 2.73 -12.30 5.60
C ARG A 35 2.23 -11.16 4.71
N TYR A 36 2.77 -11.04 3.50
CA TYR A 36 2.35 -10.01 2.56
C TYR A 36 1.02 -10.35 1.90
N ARG A 37 0.75 -11.64 1.66
CA ARG A 37 -0.56 -12.09 1.17
C ARG A 37 -1.67 -11.77 2.16
N GLN A 38 -1.43 -11.98 3.46
CA GLN A 38 -2.36 -11.58 4.53
C GLN A 38 -2.58 -10.07 4.53
N MET A 39 -1.51 -9.28 4.54
CA MET A 39 -1.60 -7.82 4.49
C MET A 39 -2.37 -7.31 3.25
N THR A 40 -2.14 -7.90 2.08
CA THR A 40 -2.87 -7.56 0.86
C THR A 40 -4.35 -7.94 0.96
N ALA A 41 -4.67 -9.11 1.51
CA ALA A 41 -6.06 -9.52 1.73
C ALA A 41 -6.79 -8.54 2.68
N ASP A 42 -6.14 -8.13 3.77
CA ASP A 42 -6.68 -7.16 4.73
C ASP A 42 -6.90 -5.79 4.08
N ALA A 43 -5.93 -5.32 3.28
CA ALA A 43 -6.05 -4.06 2.55
C ALA A 43 -7.17 -4.10 1.50
N LEU A 44 -7.34 -5.24 0.80
CA LEU A 44 -8.40 -5.45 -0.19
C LEU A 44 -9.80 -5.46 0.44
N ASN A 45 -9.92 -6.04 1.64
CA ASN A 45 -11.16 -6.04 2.44
C ASN A 45 -11.47 -4.68 3.07
N GLY A 46 -10.45 -3.83 3.28
CA GLY A 46 -10.59 -2.49 3.81
C GLY A 46 -10.74 -1.41 2.72
N LYS A 47 -9.95 -0.33 2.86
CA LYS A 47 -10.01 0.86 1.99
C LYS A 47 -9.27 0.69 0.66
N ARG A 48 -8.74 -0.50 0.36
CA ARG A 48 -7.94 -0.79 -0.85
C ARG A 48 -6.77 0.18 -1.05
N LYS A 49 -6.16 0.59 0.07
CA LYS A 49 -4.98 1.46 0.11
C LYS A 49 -3.82 0.70 0.74
N ILE A 50 -2.67 0.77 0.11
CA ILE A 50 -1.38 0.27 0.63
C ILE A 50 -0.37 1.38 0.38
N GLY A 51 0.41 1.73 1.40
CA GLY A 51 1.55 2.62 1.25
C GLY A 51 2.74 1.82 0.77
N MET A 52 3.51 2.38 -0.16
CA MET A 52 4.75 1.78 -0.63
C MET A 52 5.91 2.60 -0.06
N VAL A 53 6.91 1.94 0.52
CA VAL A 53 8.13 2.61 1.01
C VAL A 53 9.35 2.05 0.30
N LEU A 54 10.23 2.94 -0.16
CA LEU A 54 11.56 2.58 -0.60
C LEU A 54 12.46 2.45 0.64
N LEU A 55 13.08 1.28 0.82
CA LEU A 55 14.05 1.04 1.89
C LEU A 55 15.47 1.41 1.45
#